data_AF-A0A8T0UCR2-F1
#
_entry.id   AF-A0A8T0UCR2-F1
#
_cell.length_a   1.000
_cell.length_b   1.000
_cell.length_c   1.000
_cell.angle_alpha   90.00
_cell.angle_beta   90.00
_cell.angle_gamma   90.00
#
_symmetry.space_group_name_H-M   'P 1'
#
loop_
_entity.id
_entity.type
_entity.pdbx_description
1 polymer ?
#
loop_
_entity_poly.entity_id
_entity_poly.type
_entity_poly.pdbx_seq_one_letter_code
_entity_poly.pdbx_strand_id
1 'polypeptide(L)'
;MEQQLAAPPEEGEEPKSATEVVADVLDDSTKKNMFLQNVGIKTGRPRSNVQNVQAQLEVEKKANVELCAKLDDLERRSQEKEQARLRDMEEMHNKQASLEAKLQLILDQQRPVD
;
A
#
# COMPACT_ATOMS: atom_id res chain seq x y z
N MET A 1 25.92 -6.65 -36.98
CA MET A 1 26.49 -6.60 -35.62
C MET A 1 27.97 -6.29 -35.62
N GLU A 2 28.85 -7.16 -36.14
CA GLU A 2 30.30 -6.94 -36.08
C GLU A 2 30.77 -5.63 -36.75
N GLN A 3 30.15 -5.27 -37.88
CA GLN A 3 30.45 -4.01 -38.59
C GLN A 3 29.96 -2.76 -37.83
N GLN A 4 28.94 -2.88 -36.97
CA GLN A 4 28.40 -1.75 -36.18
C GLN A 4 29.18 -1.55 -34.88
N LEU A 5 29.76 -2.62 -34.33
CA LEU A 5 30.68 -2.56 -33.18
C LEU A 5 32.07 -2.03 -33.58
N ALA A 6 32.48 -2.27 -34.82
CA ALA A 6 33.74 -1.78 -35.38
C ALA A 6 33.62 -0.39 -36.03
N ALA A 7 32.42 0.19 -36.07
CA ALA A 7 32.20 1.52 -36.63
C ALA A 7 32.83 2.57 -35.70
N PRO A 8 33.61 3.53 -36.24
CA PRO A 8 34.09 4.66 -35.44
C PRO A 8 32.90 5.40 -34.83
N PRO A 9 32.95 5.77 -33.53
CA PRO A 9 31.91 6.59 -32.92
C PRO A 9 31.79 7.92 -33.68
N GLU A 10 30.56 8.40 -33.87
CA GLU A 10 30.35 9.77 -34.36
C GLU A 10 30.99 10.76 -33.37
N GLU A 11 31.52 11.87 -33.89
CA GLU A 11 32.37 12.80 -33.16
C GLU A 11 31.64 13.38 -31.94
N GLY A 12 31.91 12.83 -30.75
CA GLY A 12 31.32 13.24 -29.48
C GLY A 12 30.49 12.19 -28.74
N GLU A 13 30.26 11.00 -29.30
CA GLU A 13 29.47 9.93 -28.65
C GLU A 13 30.33 8.85 -27.98
N GLU A 14 29.85 8.30 -26.86
CA GLU A 14 30.45 7.11 -26.25
C GLU A 14 30.29 5.89 -27.16
N PRO A 15 31.28 4.97 -27.21
CA PRO A 15 31.19 3.78 -28.04
C PRO A 15 30.02 2.89 -27.59
N LYS A 16 29.13 2.56 -28.54
CA LYS A 16 27.93 1.75 -28.30
C LYS A 16 28.32 0.39 -27.71
N SER A 17 27.63 0.00 -26.63
CA SER A 17 27.85 -1.29 -25.97
C SER A 17 27.39 -2.45 -26.85
N ALA A 18 27.99 -3.64 -26.68
CA ALA A 18 27.56 -4.86 -27.35
C ALA A 18 26.06 -5.14 -27.14
N THR A 19 25.54 -4.87 -25.95
CA THR A 19 24.12 -5.07 -25.64
C THR A 19 23.21 -4.13 -26.42
N GLU A 20 23.65 -2.88 -26.63
CA GLU A 20 22.92 -1.86 -27.36
C GLU A 20 22.92 -2.13 -28.87
N VAL A 21 24.08 -2.49 -29.43
CA VAL A 21 24.17 -2.90 -30.84
C VAL A 21 23.36 -4.16 -31.14
N VAL A 22 23.31 -5.12 -30.21
CA VAL A 22 22.44 -6.29 -30.34
C VAL A 22 20.97 -5.86 -30.32
N ALA A 23 20.58 -4.96 -29.41
CA ALA A 23 19.20 -4.46 -29.32
C ALA A 23 18.77 -3.76 -30.62
N ASP A 24 19.59 -2.86 -31.16
CA ASP A 24 19.30 -2.15 -32.41
C ASP A 24 19.16 -3.09 -33.62
N VAL A 25 20.05 -4.08 -33.74
CA VAL A 25 19.98 -5.07 -34.82
C VAL A 25 18.75 -5.97 -34.69
N LEU A 26 18.36 -6.33 -33.46
CA LEU A 26 17.14 -7.09 -33.21
C LEU A 26 15.90 -6.26 -33.51
N ASP A 27 15.87 -4.98 -33.13
CA ASP A 27 14.77 -4.07 -33.45
C ASP A 27 14.63 -3.91 -34.97
N ASP A 28 15.71 -3.67 -35.70
CA ASP A 28 15.67 -3.53 -37.16
C ASP A 28 15.28 -4.82 -37.89
N SER A 29 15.77 -5.97 -37.42
CA SER A 29 15.42 -7.27 -38.00
C SER A 29 13.99 -7.71 -37.68
N THR A 30 13.42 -7.30 -36.55
CA THR A 30 12.06 -7.66 -36.14
C THR A 30 10.98 -6.73 -36.69
N LYS A 31 11.30 -5.46 -37.00
CA LYS A 31 10.36 -4.49 -37.62
C LYS A 31 9.74 -4.97 -38.94
N LYS A 32 10.46 -5.77 -39.75
CA LYS A 32 10.01 -6.27 -41.07
C LYS A 32 9.86 -7.80 -41.12
N ASN A 33 9.82 -8.47 -39.97
CA ASN A 33 9.83 -9.92 -39.94
C ASN A 33 8.47 -10.51 -40.33
N MET A 34 8.40 -11.01 -41.58
CA MET A 34 7.20 -11.63 -42.16
C MET A 34 6.73 -12.86 -41.38
N PHE A 35 7.66 -13.64 -40.78
CA PHE A 35 7.28 -14.80 -39.99
C PHE A 35 6.49 -14.37 -38.75
N LEU A 36 7.00 -13.40 -37.99
CA LEU A 36 6.32 -12.86 -36.81
C LEU A 36 4.95 -12.28 -37.17
N GLN A 37 4.86 -11.57 -38.30
CA GLN A 37 3.58 -11.08 -38.81
C GLN A 37 2.61 -12.21 -39.18
N ASN A 38 3.08 -13.25 -39.87
CA ASN A 38 2.28 -14.39 -40.30
C ASN A 38 1.79 -15.24 -39.11
N VAL A 39 2.54 -15.29 -38.00
CA VAL A 39 2.12 -15.95 -36.76
C VAL A 39 1.36 -15.01 -35.81
N GLY A 40 1.00 -13.79 -36.25
CA GLY A 40 0.14 -12.86 -35.52
C GLY A 40 0.84 -11.98 -34.48
N ILE A 41 2.18 -12.01 -34.41
CA ILE A 41 2.98 -11.20 -33.48
C ILE A 41 3.28 -9.85 -34.15
N LYS A 42 2.65 -8.77 -33.64
CA LYS A 42 2.86 -7.40 -34.13
C LYS A 42 4.07 -6.77 -33.43
N THR A 43 5.18 -6.60 -34.15
CA THR A 43 6.47 -6.12 -33.63
C THR A 43 6.55 -4.59 -33.41
N GLY A 44 5.50 -3.83 -33.73
CA GLY A 44 5.49 -2.36 -33.62
C GLY A 44 4.58 -1.78 -32.55
N ARG A 45 3.95 -2.58 -31.68
CA ARG A 45 3.07 -2.02 -30.64
C ARG A 45 3.91 -1.66 -29.41
N PRO A 46 3.98 -0.37 -29.01
CA PRO A 46 4.48 -0.01 -27.69
C PRO A 46 3.71 -0.85 -26.68
N ARG A 47 4.40 -1.40 -25.67
CA ARG A 47 3.82 -2.23 -24.60
C ARG A 47 2.63 -1.48 -23.97
N SER A 48 1.42 -1.62 -24.50
CA SER A 48 0.21 -1.00 -23.92
C SER A 48 0.02 -1.45 -22.48
N ASN A 49 0.62 -2.58 -22.13
CA ASN A 49 0.66 -3.15 -20.81
C ASN A 49 1.35 -2.20 -19.82
N VAL A 50 2.37 -1.44 -20.21
CA VAL A 50 3.09 -0.52 -19.30
C VAL A 50 2.24 0.70 -18.96
N GLN A 51 1.59 1.33 -19.94
CA GLN A 51 0.66 2.43 -19.69
C GLN A 51 -0.59 1.97 -18.91
N ASN A 52 -1.07 0.76 -19.19
CA ASN A 52 -2.18 0.15 -18.45
C ASN A 52 -1.79 -0.15 -17.00
N VAL A 53 -0.59 -0.70 -16.75
CA VAL A 53 -0.06 -0.94 -15.40
C VAL A 53 0.14 0.36 -14.62
N GLN A 54 0.64 1.43 -15.27
CA GLN A 54 0.79 2.73 -14.62
C GLN A 54 -0.55 3.33 -14.20
N ALA A 55 -1.56 3.26 -15.08
CA ALA A 55 -2.91 3.73 -14.76
C ALA A 55 -3.55 2.92 -13.62
N GLN A 56 -3.37 1.58 -13.63
CA GLN A 56 -3.85 0.72 -12.53
C GLN A 56 -3.15 1.06 -11.21
N LEU A 57 -1.84 1.31 -11.23
CA LEU A 57 -1.07 1.67 -10.04
C LEU A 57 -1.54 3.01 -9.43
N GLU A 58 -1.88 4.00 -10.26
CA GLU A 58 -2.41 5.27 -9.75
C GLU A 58 -3.79 5.13 -9.12
N VAL A 59 -4.65 4.30 -9.69
CA VAL A 59 -5.96 3.97 -9.09
C VAL A 59 -5.78 3.25 -7.77
N GLU A 60 -4.88 2.26 -7.72
CA GLU A 60 -4.60 1.50 -6.50
C GLU A 60 -3.99 2.37 -5.41
N LYS A 61 -3.07 3.28 -5.74
CA LYS A 61 -2.51 4.25 -4.78
C LYS A 61 -3.60 5.14 -4.17
N LYS A 62 -4.53 5.63 -4.98
CA LYS A 62 -5.66 6.43 -4.50
C LYS A 62 -6.58 5.61 -3.58
N ALA A 63 -6.92 4.39 -3.98
CA ALA A 63 -7.73 3.48 -3.17
C ALA A 63 -7.03 3.12 -1.85
N ASN A 64 -5.72 2.93 -1.87
CA ASN A 64 -4.92 2.64 -0.68
C ASN A 64 -4.94 3.82 0.31
N VAL A 65 -4.77 5.06 -0.17
CA VAL A 65 -4.88 6.26 0.68
C VAL A 65 -6.27 6.36 1.32
N GLU A 66 -7.34 6.07 0.56
CA GLU A 66 -8.70 6.06 1.10
C GLU A 66 -8.90 4.96 2.15
N LEU A 67 -8.33 3.77 1.92
CA LEU A 67 -8.39 2.66 2.89
C LEU A 67 -7.63 2.99 4.17
N CYS A 68 -6.43 3.58 4.08
CA CYS A 68 -5.67 4.03 5.25
C CYS A 68 -6.48 5.04 6.06
N ALA A 69 -7.09 6.04 5.42
CA ALA A 69 -7.93 7.02 6.12
C ALA A 69 -9.13 6.35 6.84
N LYS A 70 -9.76 5.35 6.21
CA LYS A 70 -10.85 4.58 6.85
C LYS A 70 -10.37 3.75 8.04
N LEU A 71 -9.18 3.16 7.95
CA LEU A 71 -8.58 2.40 9.05
C LEU A 71 -8.26 3.32 10.23
N ASP A 72 -7.63 4.47 10.00
CA ASP A 72 -7.31 5.45 11.04
C ASP A 72 -8.58 5.95 11.76
N ASP A 73 -9.64 6.20 10.99
CA ASP A 73 -10.94 6.61 11.54
C ASP A 73 -11.61 5.50 12.36
N LEU A 74 -11.52 4.25 11.90
CA LEU A 74 -12.03 3.10 12.64
C LEU A 74 -11.24 2.86 13.92
N GLU A 75 -9.93 2.98 13.87
CA GLU A 75 -9.06 2.84 15.04
C GLU A 75 -9.40 3.91 16.09
N ARG A 76 -9.52 5.18 15.68
CA ARG A 76 -9.90 6.27 16.58
C ARG A 76 -11.26 6.01 17.25
N ARG A 77 -12.27 5.64 16.47
CA ARG A 77 -13.61 5.31 17.00
C ARG A 77 -13.59 4.12 17.96
N SER A 78 -12.75 3.13 17.68
CA SER A 78 -12.57 1.97 18.55
C SER A 78 -11.96 2.38 19.90
N GLN A 79 -10.87 3.16 19.86
CA GLN A 79 -10.21 3.67 21.05
C GLN A 79 -11.14 4.55 21.90
N GLU A 80 -11.90 5.45 21.28
CA GLU A 80 -12.88 6.31 21.97
C GLU A 80 -13.97 5.48 22.67
N LYS A 81 -14.50 4.46 22.00
CA LYS A 81 -15.50 3.55 22.58
C LYS A 81 -14.94 2.77 23.77
N GLU A 82 -13.71 2.25 23.64
CA GLU A 82 -13.09 1.51 24.73
C GLU A 82 -12.80 2.42 25.93
N GLN A 83 -12.33 3.65 25.70
CA GLN A 83 -12.16 4.64 26.76
C GLN A 83 -13.48 5.01 27.44
N ALA A 84 -14.56 5.19 26.68
CA ALA A 84 -15.88 5.43 27.24
C ALA A 84 -16.33 4.26 28.12
N ARG A 85 -16.16 3.03 27.65
CA ARG A 85 -16.48 1.81 28.40
C ARG A 85 -15.69 1.70 29.71
N LEU A 86 -14.40 2.04 29.68
CA LEU A 86 -13.56 2.05 30.88
C LEU A 86 -14.02 3.10 31.90
N ARG A 87 -14.35 4.31 31.45
CA ARG A 87 -14.91 5.36 32.33
C ARG A 87 -16.24 4.93 32.96
N ASP A 88 -17.15 4.36 32.17
CA ASP A 88 -18.42 3.87 32.68
C ASP A 88 -18.24 2.76 33.73
N MET A 89 -17.28 1.85 33.49
CA MET A 89 -16.95 0.78 34.44
C MET A 89 -16.36 1.33 35.74
N GLU A 90 -15.47 2.32 35.66
CA GLU A 90 -14.89 3.00 36.82
C GLU A 90 -15.96 3.74 37.63
N GLU A 91 -16.88 4.45 36.96
CA GLU A 91 -18.01 5.10 37.63
C GLU A 91 -18.90 4.10 38.37
N MET A 92 -19.23 2.97 37.74
CA MET A 92 -20.03 1.92 38.38
C MET A 92 -19.33 1.34 39.59
N HIS A 93 -18.03 1.07 39.49
CA HIS A 93 -17.22 0.59 40.62
C HIS A 93 -17.22 1.60 41.78
N ASN A 94 -17.03 2.89 41.49
CA ASN A 94 -17.04 3.94 42.52
C ASN A 94 -18.42 4.08 43.19
N LYS A 95 -19.51 3.99 42.40
CA LYS A 95 -20.88 3.99 42.93
C LYS A 95 -21.11 2.77 43.83
N GLN A 96 -20.64 1.60 43.43
CA GLN A 96 -20.73 0.38 44.23
C GLN A 96 -19.94 0.51 45.54
N ALA A 97 -18.68 0.93 45.49
CA ALA A 97 -17.85 1.14 46.68
C ALA A 97 -18.48 2.17 47.63
N SER A 98 -19.07 3.25 47.10
CA SER A 98 -19.79 4.23 47.92
C SER A 98 -21.03 3.64 48.59
N LEU A 99 -21.76 2.74 47.93
CA LEU A 99 -22.93 2.08 48.51
C LEU A 99 -22.50 1.10 49.60
N GLU A 100 -21.48 0.28 49.33
CA GLU A 100 -20.91 -0.66 50.32
C GLU A 100 -20.41 0.07 51.56
N ALA A 101 -19.70 1.19 51.42
CA ALA A 101 -19.26 2.00 52.54
C ALA A 101 -20.42 2.56 53.38
N LYS A 102 -21.50 3.01 52.73
CA LYS A 102 -22.71 3.48 53.43
C LYS A 102 -23.41 2.35 54.17
N LEU A 103 -23.48 1.15 53.59
CA LEU A 103 -24.03 -0.03 54.26
C LEU A 103 -23.21 -0.40 55.48
N GLN A 104 -21.88 -0.42 55.36
CA GLN A 104 -20.99 -0.70 56.49
C GLN A 104 -21.20 0.30 57.63
N LEU A 105 -21.31 1.59 57.32
CA LEU A 105 -21.56 2.63 58.32
C LEU A 105 -22.88 2.39 59.08
N ILE A 106 -23.95 2.00 58.39
CA ILE A 106 -25.25 1.70 59.02
C ILE A 106 -25.14 0.47 59.93
N LEU A 107 -24.46 -0.58 59.47
CA LEU A 107 -24.23 -1.78 60.26
C LEU A 107 -23.42 -1.47 61.53
N ASP A 108 -22.42 -0.59 61.41
CA ASP A 108 -21.60 -0.14 62.53
C ASP A 108 -22.42 0.66 63.56
N GLN A 109 -23.35 1.50 63.11
CA GLN A 109 -24.26 2.24 64.00
C GLN A 109 -25.27 1.37 64.73
N GLN A 110 -25.61 0.20 64.17
CA GLN A 110 -26.56 -0.74 64.78
C GLN A 110 -25.89 -1.78 65.70
N ARG A 111 -24.56 -1.77 65.82
CA ARG A 111 -23.87 -2.63 66.79
C ARG A 111 -24.17 -2.12 68.21
N PRO A 112 -24.70 -2.96 69.11
CA PRO A 112 -24.90 -2.57 70.50
C PRO A 112 -23.54 -2.25 71.15
N VAL A 113 -23.51 -1.18 71.95
CA VAL A 113 -22.36 -0.86 72.80
C VAL A 113 -22.49 -1.75 74.03
N ASP A 114 -21.63 -2.77 74.13
CA ASP A 114 -21.45 -3.58 75.34
C ASP A 114 -20.81 -2.76 76.48
#